data_AF-I4DAZ6-F1
#
_entry.id   AF-I4DAZ6-F1
#
_cell.length_a   1.000
_cell.length_b   1.000
_cell.length_c   1.000
_cell.angle_alpha   90.00
_cell.angle_beta   90.00
_cell.angle_gamma   90.00
#
_symmetry.space_group_name_H-M   'P 1'
#
loop_
_entity.id
_entity.type
_entity.pdbx_description
1 polymer ?
#
loop_
_entity_poly.entity_id
_entity_poly.type
_entity_poly.pdbx_seq_one_letter_code
_entity_poly.pdbx_strand_id
1 'polypeptide(L)' 'MFSSEEGSEEIQQLEKRDFDQIWRSIRALAQDPYANATHYISQHWLKIRFGDFRVAFDIDEQGKTITIRKVGHRREFYA' A
#
# COMPACT_ATOMS: atom_id res chain seq x y z
N MET A 1 0.14 -11.80 -10.37
CA MET A 1 -0.92 -12.48 -9.61
C MET A 1 -0.61 -12.20 -8.15
N PHE A 2 -1.34 -11.27 -7.52
CA PHE A 2 -1.07 -10.86 -6.14
C PHE A 2 -1.73 -11.88 -5.21
N SER A 3 -0.94 -12.80 -4.64
CA SER A 3 -1.41 -13.78 -3.66
C SER A 3 -0.95 -13.36 -2.27
N SER A 4 -1.87 -12.79 -1.49
CA SER A 4 -1.79 -12.72 -0.04
C SER A 4 -3.24 -12.78 0.46
N GLU A 5 -3.62 -13.92 1.04
CA GLU A 5 -5.00 -14.25 1.43
C GLU A 5 -5.55 -13.32 2.53
N GLU A 6 -4.69 -12.60 3.27
CA GLU A 6 -5.09 -11.68 4.33
C GLU A 6 -5.54 -10.31 3.80
N GLY A 7 -5.07 -9.88 2.62
CA GLY A 7 -5.40 -8.57 2.07
C GLY A 7 -6.84 -8.45 1.56
N SER A 8 -7.52 -9.57 1.29
CA SER A 8 -8.83 -9.55 0.62
C SER A 8 -10.01 -9.17 1.53
N GLU A 9 -9.93 -9.42 2.84
CA GLU A 9 -11.06 -9.16 3.75
C GLU A 9 -11.12 -7.68 4.18
N GLU A 10 -9.96 -7.06 4.48
CA GLU A 10 -9.88 -5.62 4.76
C GLU A 10 -10.33 -4.77 3.58
N ILE A 11 -10.04 -5.22 2.35
CA ILE A 11 -10.41 -4.49 1.14
C ILE A 11 -11.92 -4.54 0.86
N GLN A 12 -12.62 -5.59 1.29
CA GLN A 12 -14.07 -5.75 1.06
C GLN A 12 -14.93 -4.83 1.93
N GLN A 13 -14.43 -4.36 3.07
CA GLN A 13 -15.16 -3.46 3.97
C GLN A 13 -14.97 -1.97 3.64
N LEU A 14 -14.11 -1.65 2.66
CA LEU A 14 -13.87 -0.27 2.25
C LEU A 14 -15.08 0.27 1.49
N GLU A 15 -15.52 1.48 1.83
CA GLU A 15 -16.46 2.18 0.98
C GLU A 15 -15.87 2.34 -0.43
N LYS A 16 -16.73 2.33 -1.45
CA LYS A 16 -16.32 2.39 -2.87
C LYS A 16 -15.33 3.53 -3.16
N ARG A 17 -15.49 4.67 -2.46
CA ARG A 17 -14.60 5.83 -2.59
C ARG A 17 -13.18 5.54 -2.10
N ASP A 18 -13.06 4.79 -1.02
CA ASP A 18 -11.79 4.42 -0.41
C ASP A 18 -11.09 3.34 -1.23
N PHE A 19 -11.86 2.38 -1.76
CA PHE A 19 -11.36 1.41 -2.73
C PHE A 19 -10.78 2.09 -3.98
N ASP A 20 -11.49 3.05 -4.58
CA ASP A 20 -11.00 3.78 -5.75
C ASP A 20 -9.71 4.57 -5.44
N GLN A 21 -9.61 5.15 -4.24
CA GLN A 21 -8.42 5.88 -3.79
C GLN A 21 -7.22 4.93 -3.65
N ILE A 22 -7.42 3.76 -3.05
CA ILE A 22 -6.39 2.73 -2.86
C ILE A 22 -5.99 2.12 -4.22
N TRP A 23 -6.94 1.87 -5.11
CA TRP A 23 -6.62 1.33 -6.43
C TRP A 23 -5.77 2.29 -7.28
N ARG A 24 -6.08 3.60 -7.23
CA ARG A 24 -5.23 4.63 -7.85
C ARG A 24 -3.83 4.66 -7.24
N SER A 25 -3.74 4.47 -5.93
CA SER A 25 -2.49 4.43 -5.17
C SER A 25 -1.59 3.29 -5.64
N ILE A 26 -2.14 2.08 -5.75
CA ILE A 26 -1.42 0.88 -6.20
C ILE A 26 -0.97 1.04 -7.66
N ARG A 27 -1.83 1.58 -8.54
CA ARG A 27 -1.45 1.85 -9.93
C ARG A 27 -0.33 2.88 -10.08
N ALA A 28 -0.24 3.86 -9.18
CA ALA A 28 0.86 4.82 -9.18
C ALA A 28 2.19 4.14 -8.83
N LEU A 29 2.20 3.23 -7.85
CA LEU A 29 3.38 2.44 -7.47
C LEU A 29 3.89 1.56 -8.60
N ALA A 30 3.00 1.00 -9.43
CA ALA A 30 3.40 0.19 -10.57
C ALA A 30 4.14 0.99 -11.67
N GLN A 31 3.95 2.30 -11.73
CA GLN A 31 4.64 3.17 -12.69
C GLN A 31 5.99 3.66 -12.16
N ASP A 32 6.03 4.07 -10.90
CA ASP A 32 7.26 4.43 -10.20
C ASP A 32 7.13 4.05 -8.71
N PRO A 33 7.78 2.96 -8.27
CA PRO A 33 7.69 2.47 -6.90
C PRO A 33 8.29 3.43 -5.87
N TYR A 34 9.21 4.29 -6.31
CA TYR A 34 9.99 5.17 -5.44
C TYR A 34 9.41 6.59 -5.38
N ALA A 35 8.54 6.95 -6.32
CA ALA A 35 7.87 8.24 -6.35
C ALA A 35 7.11 8.51 -5.03
N ASN A 36 7.57 9.49 -4.26
CA ASN A 36 6.98 9.91 -2.98
C ASN A 36 6.98 8.82 -1.88
N ALA A 37 7.81 7.78 -2.03
CA ALA A 37 8.04 6.79 -1.00
C ALA A 37 8.94 7.36 0.10
N THR A 38 8.66 7.03 1.36
CA THR A 38 9.48 7.38 2.52
C THR A 38 9.61 6.15 3.42
N HIS A 39 10.74 5.99 4.12
CA HIS A 39 10.93 4.86 5.02
C HIS A 39 9.84 4.79 6.11
N TYR A 40 9.23 3.61 6.23
CA TYR A 40 8.41 3.20 7.35
C TYR A 40 9.31 2.57 8.42
N ILE A 41 9.84 3.46 9.25
CA ILE A 41 10.95 3.20 10.18
C ILE A 41 10.69 2.01 11.11
N SER A 42 9.44 1.73 11.47
CA SER A 42 9.10 0.64 12.38
C SER A 42 9.27 -0.76 11.79
N GLN A 43 9.28 -0.92 10.47
CA GLN A 43 9.22 -2.26 9.83
C GLN A 43 10.20 -2.44 8.64
N HIS A 44 11.15 -1.51 8.45
CA HIS A 44 12.06 -1.51 7.27
C HIS A 44 11.34 -1.54 5.91
N TRP A 45 10.09 -1.09 5.85
CA TRP A 45 9.32 -0.99 4.61
C TRP A 45 9.37 0.42 4.06
N LEU A 46 8.94 0.58 2.81
CA LEU A 46 8.60 1.89 2.27
C LEU A 46 7.15 2.21 2.58
N LYS A 47 6.82 3.49 2.66
CA LYS A 47 5.47 4.00 2.82
C LYS A 47 5.22 5.16 1.89
N ILE A 48 4.03 5.19 1.32
CA ILE A 48 3.53 6.30 0.54
C ILE A 48 2.22 6.82 1.14
N ARG A 49 1.97 8.12 0.94
CA ARG A 49 0.77 8.79 1.40
C ARG A 49 -0.14 9.12 0.21
N PHE A 50 -1.40 8.73 0.31
CA PHE A 50 -2.41 9.05 -0.68
C PHE A 50 -3.66 9.61 0.01
N GLY A 51 -3.73 10.94 0.10
CA GLY A 51 -4.79 11.61 0.85
C GLY A 51 -4.78 11.21 2.33
N ASP A 52 -5.85 10.56 2.76
CA ASP A 52 -6.00 10.02 4.11
C ASP A 52 -5.51 8.58 4.29
N PHE A 53 -5.18 7.87 3.21
CA PHE A 53 -4.65 6.52 3.25
C PHE A 53 -3.12 6.49 3.26
N ARG A 54 -2.56 5.44 3.86
CA ARG A 54 -1.14 5.09 3.82
C ARG A 54 -1.02 3.66 3.34
N VAL A 55 -0.02 3.45 2.50
CA VAL A 55 0.33 2.13 1.98
C VAL A 55 1.77 1.86 2.37
N ALA A 56 2.01 0.80 3.14
CA ALA A 56 3.34 0.25 3.36
C ALA A 56 3.58 -0.89 2.37
N PHE A 57 4.78 -0.91 1.80
CA PHE A 57 5.16 -1.90 0.81
C PHE A 57 6.65 -2.20 0.86
N ASP A 58 7.03 -3.36 0.35
CA ASP A 58 8.41 -3.70 0.03
C ASP A 58 8.61 -3.71 -1.50
N ILE A 59 9.87 -3.67 -1.91
CA ILE A 59 10.28 -3.82 -3.30
C ILE A 59 11.32 -4.91 -3.35
N ASP A 60 11.05 -5.95 -4.14
CA ASP A 60 12.05 -6.88 -4.61
C ASP A 60 12.55 -6.42 -5.99
N GLU A 61 13.73 -5.81 -6.02
CA GLU A 61 14.34 -5.33 -7.27
C GLU A 61 14.73 -6.48 -8.22
N GLN A 62 15.07 -7.65 -7.67
CA GLN A 62 15.48 -8.82 -8.48
C GLN A 62 14.25 -9.46 -9.13
N GLY A 63 13.19 -9.66 -8.35
CA GLY A 63 11.91 -10.17 -8.82
C GLY A 63 11.01 -9.13 -9.50
N LYS A 64 11.42 -7.85 -9.54
CA LYS A 64 10.62 -6.69 -9.99
C LYS A 64 9.21 -6.69 -9.41
N THR A 65 9.10 -7.03 -8.13
CA THR A 65 7.83 -7.23 -7.45
C THR A 65 7.68 -6.21 -6.33
N ILE A 66 6.48 -5.64 -6.22
CA ILE A 66 6.09 -4.76 -5.12
C ILE A 66 5.09 -5.54 -4.26
N THR A 67 5.41 -5.78 -3.00
CA THR A 67 4.47 -6.42 -2.08
C THR A 67 3.84 -5.37 -1.20
N ILE A 68 2.52 -5.25 -1.28
CA ILE A 68 1.77 -4.39 -0.37
C ILE A 68 1.66 -5.12 0.98
N ARG A 69 2.23 -4.52 2.03
CA ARG A 69 2.31 -5.12 3.38
C ARG A 69 1.18 -4.65 4.29
N LYS A 70 0.80 -3.36 4.19
CA LYS A 70 -0.30 -2.77 4.97
C LYS A 70 -0.94 -1.64 4.17
N VAL A 71 -2.27 -1.62 4.12
CA VAL A 71 -3.05 -0.48 3.64
C VAL A 71 -3.94 -0.04 4.78
N GLY A 72 -4.01 1.25 5.05
CA GLY A 72 -4.88 1.72 6.12
C GLY A 72 -5.13 3.21 6.08
N HIS A 73 -6.28 3.60 6.62
CA HIS A 73 -6.59 5.00 6.86
C HIS A 73 -5.62 5.57 7.91
N ARG A 74 -5.37 6.89 7.89
CA ARG A 74 -4.39 7.56 8.76
C ARG A 74 -4.55 7.25 10.25
N ARG A 75 -5.77 6.93 10.67
CA ARG A 75 -6.15 6.65 12.06
C ARG A 75 -5.78 5.25 12.52
N GLU A 76 -5.77 4.29 11.59
CA GLU A 76 -5.58 2.86 11.86
C GLU A 76 -4.18 2.40 11.44
N PHE A 77 -3.55 3.08 10.49
CA PHE A 77 -2.26 2.68 9.94
C PHE A 77 -1.14 2.62 11.00
N TYR A 78 -1.20 3.50 12.01
CA TYR A 78 -0.23 3.56 13.11
C TYR A 78 -0.70 2.87 14.40
N ALA A 79 -1.92 2.35 14.41
CA ALA A 79 -2.40 1.51 15.50
C ALA A 79 -1.68 0.15 15.45
#